data_AF-A0A932MPE1-F1
#
_entry.id   AF-A0A932MPE1-F1
#
_cell.length_a   1.000
_cell.length_b   1.000
_cell.length_c   1.000
_cell.angle_alpha   90.00
_cell.angle_beta   90.00
_cell.angle_gamma   90.00
#
_symmetry.space_group_name_H-M   'P 1'
#
loop_
_entity.id
_entity.type
_entity.pdbx_description
1 polymer ?
#
loop_
_entity_poly.entity_id
_entity_poly.type
_entity_poly.pdbx_seq_one_letter_code
_entity_poly.pdbx_strand_id
1 'polypeptide(L)'
;MTPKLHKSPDNLFADLGRPDAEEAYLRARLLGQILAAVERMGLTQGDLARLLGIKQPEASNLMRGKLSRFSLERLVAYLLALGGDVEVAVRWKKGRACGKPGVLRFAERRASLSGKLSDI
;
A
#
# COMPACT_ATOMS: atom_id res chain seq x y z
N MET A 1 16.32 1.76 14.18
CA MET A 1 16.32 0.43 13.54
C MET A 1 15.20 0.39 12.53
N THR A 2 15.49 0.55 11.24
CA THR A 2 14.49 0.41 10.17
C THR A 2 14.30 -1.08 9.84
N PRO A 3 13.06 -1.59 9.78
CA PRO A 3 12.82 -2.97 9.40
C PRO A 3 13.28 -3.17 7.95
N LYS A 4 14.13 -4.17 7.71
CA LYS A 4 14.51 -4.56 6.35
C LYS A 4 13.32 -5.26 5.69
N LEU A 5 12.97 -4.77 4.52
CA LEU A 5 11.91 -5.30 3.68
C LEU A 5 12.53 -6.30 2.68
N HIS A 6 11.76 -7.17 2.03
CA HIS A 6 12.32 -8.27 1.21
C HIS A 6 11.76 -8.31 -0.20
N LYS A 7 12.66 -8.62 -1.13
CA LYS A 7 12.41 -8.71 -2.56
C LYS A 7 11.18 -9.56 -2.85
N SER A 8 10.10 -8.87 -3.21
CA SER A 8 8.97 -9.53 -3.87
C SER A 8 9.44 -9.99 -5.25
N PRO A 9 9.02 -11.17 -5.73
CA PRO A 9 9.44 -11.66 -7.05
C PRO A 9 9.08 -10.69 -8.19
N ASP A 10 8.06 -9.84 -7.99
CA ASP A 10 7.67 -8.75 -8.90
C ASP A 10 8.12 -7.35 -8.43
N ASN A 11 9.19 -7.24 -7.64
CA ASN A 11 9.70 -5.94 -7.21
C ASN A 11 10.62 -5.30 -8.28
N LEU A 12 10.00 -4.59 -9.24
CA LEU A 12 10.72 -3.83 -10.26
C LEU A 12 11.73 -2.84 -9.68
N PHE A 13 11.48 -2.27 -8.48
CA PHE A 13 12.43 -1.35 -7.86
C PHE A 13 13.73 -2.04 -7.44
N ALA A 14 13.64 -3.31 -7.05
CA ALA A 14 14.81 -4.12 -6.69
C ALA A 14 15.59 -4.55 -7.93
N ASP A 15 14.91 -4.78 -9.05
CA ASP A 15 15.55 -5.09 -10.33
C ASP A 15 16.26 -3.85 -10.90
N LEU A 16 15.75 -2.65 -10.61
CA LEU A 16 16.41 -1.38 -10.90
C LEU A 16 17.55 -1.04 -9.91
N GLY A 17 17.90 -1.94 -8.98
CA GLY A 17 19.03 -1.76 -8.06
C GLY A 17 18.84 -0.64 -7.03
N ARG A 18 17.59 -0.21 -6.78
CA ARG A 18 17.35 0.89 -5.83
C ARG A 18 17.62 0.45 -4.39
N PRO A 19 18.30 1.28 -3.57
CA PRO A 19 18.56 0.96 -2.16
C PRO A 19 17.28 0.98 -1.31
N ASP A 20 16.27 1.75 -1.73
CA ASP A 20 14.95 1.85 -1.10
C ASP A 20 13.89 0.95 -1.77
N ALA A 21 14.32 -0.01 -2.60
CA ALA A 21 13.45 -0.76 -3.51
C ALA A 21 12.18 -1.31 -2.86
N GLU A 22 12.34 -1.86 -1.67
CA GLU A 22 11.25 -2.50 -0.97
C GLU A 22 10.27 -1.52 -0.32
N GLU A 23 10.79 -0.39 0.17
CA GLU A 23 9.96 0.66 0.74
C GLU A 23 9.20 1.36 -0.39
N ALA A 24 9.87 1.58 -1.51
CA ALA A 24 9.25 2.06 -2.74
C ALA A 24 8.16 1.10 -3.23
N TYR A 25 8.42 -0.21 -3.19
CA TYR A 25 7.43 -1.24 -3.52
C TYR A 25 6.19 -1.16 -2.62
N LEU A 26 6.37 -1.11 -1.30
CA LEU A 26 5.24 -1.01 -0.37
C LEU A 26 4.43 0.28 -0.57
N ARG A 27 5.12 1.43 -0.70
CA ARG A 27 4.45 2.69 -0.97
C ARG A 27 3.68 2.64 -2.29
N ALA A 28 4.26 2.04 -3.34
CA ALA A 28 3.59 1.87 -4.63
C ALA A 28 2.34 1.00 -4.52
N ARG A 29 2.40 -0.10 -3.76
CA ARG A 29 1.23 -0.97 -3.53
C ARG A 29 0.12 -0.26 -2.75
N LEU A 30 0.44 0.45 -1.66
CA LEU A 30 -0.55 1.22 -0.90
C LEU A 30 -1.16 2.34 -1.74
N LEU A 31 -0.33 3.08 -2.48
CA LEU A 31 -0.82 4.11 -3.41
C LEU A 31 -1.75 3.53 -4.46
N GLY A 32 -1.42 2.36 -5.04
CA GLY A 32 -2.28 1.67 -6.00
C GLY A 32 -3.67 1.38 -5.43
N GLN A 33 -3.74 0.93 -4.17
CA GLN A 33 -5.01 0.72 -3.47
C GLN A 33 -5.80 2.02 -3.25
N ILE A 34 -5.13 3.12 -2.91
CA ILE A 34 -5.75 4.44 -2.80
C ILE A 34 -6.34 4.88 -4.14
N LEU A 35 -5.57 4.78 -5.23
CA LEU A 35 -6.01 5.19 -6.56
C LEU A 35 -7.21 4.37 -7.03
N ALA A 36 -7.20 3.05 -6.79
CA ALA A 36 -8.34 2.18 -7.11
C ALA A 36 -9.58 2.52 -6.28
N ALA A 37 -9.43 2.89 -5.01
CA ALA A 37 -10.54 3.35 -4.18
C ALA A 37 -11.10 4.70 -4.68
N VAL A 38 -10.23 5.65 -5.01
CA VAL A 38 -10.59 6.97 -5.57
C VAL A 38 -11.39 6.81 -6.87
N GLU A 39 -10.93 5.94 -7.77
CA GLU A 39 -11.61 5.64 -9.03
C GLU A 39 -12.98 5.00 -8.80
N ARG A 40 -13.05 3.95 -7.97
CA ARG A 40 -14.31 3.26 -7.62
C ARG A 40 -15.35 4.17 -6.97
N MET A 41 -14.90 5.17 -6.20
CA MET A 41 -15.77 6.15 -5.54
C MET A 41 -16.09 7.36 -6.42
N GLY A 42 -15.47 7.50 -7.60
CA GLY A 42 -15.66 8.63 -8.50
C GLY A 42 -15.19 9.98 -7.93
N LEU A 43 -14.18 9.98 -7.05
CA LEU A 43 -13.75 11.20 -6.36
C LEU A 43 -12.92 12.11 -7.28
N THR A 44 -13.25 13.40 -7.28
CA THR A 44 -12.37 14.42 -7.88
C THR A 44 -11.19 14.75 -6.95
N GLN A 45 -10.21 15.50 -7.46
CA GLN A 45 -9.11 16.03 -6.61
C GLN A 45 -9.63 16.89 -5.46
N GLY A 46 -10.71 17.64 -5.68
CA GLY A 46 -11.33 18.48 -4.65
C GLY A 46 -12.04 17.64 -3.58
N ASP A 47 -12.74 16.58 -3.98
CA ASP A 47 -13.41 15.67 -3.05
C ASP A 47 -12.39 14.93 -2.20
N LEU A 48 -11.34 14.41 -2.84
CA LEU A 48 -10.26 13.72 -2.14
C LEU A 48 -9.54 14.64 -1.15
N ALA A 49 -9.29 15.91 -1.54
CA ALA A 49 -8.70 16.90 -0.66
C ALA A 49 -9.55 17.16 0.59
N ARG A 50 -10.87 17.32 0.41
CA ARG A 50 -11.82 17.51 1.51
C ARG A 50 -11.90 16.28 2.41
N LEU A 51 -12.02 15.09 1.83
CA LEU A 51 -12.14 13.83 2.55
C LEU A 51 -10.90 13.53 3.40
N LEU A 52 -9.71 13.75 2.83
CA LEU A 52 -8.45 13.48 3.51
C LEU A 52 -7.96 14.65 4.39
N GLY A 53 -8.65 15.80 4.38
CA GLY A 53 -8.22 17.00 5.10
C GLY A 53 -6.89 17.59 4.61
N ILE A 54 -6.58 17.43 3.31
CA ILE A 54 -5.33 17.89 2.69
C ILE A 54 -5.58 19.00 1.68
N LYS A 55 -4.52 19.69 1.25
CA LYS A 55 -4.63 20.72 0.21
C LYS A 55 -4.84 20.06 -1.16
N GLN A 56 -5.62 20.70 -2.04
CA GLN A 56 -5.87 20.20 -3.40
C GLN A 56 -4.60 19.90 -4.23
N PRO A 57 -3.50 20.69 -4.18
CA PRO A 57 -2.26 20.33 -4.86
C PRO A 57 -1.65 19.02 -4.34
N GLU A 58 -1.84 18.70 -3.06
CA GLU A 58 -1.39 17.45 -2.48
C GLU A 58 -2.24 16.27 -2.96
N ALA A 59 -3.56 16.42 -2.99
CA ALA A 59 -4.47 15.44 -3.61
C ALA A 59 -4.13 15.22 -5.09
N SER A 60 -3.78 16.27 -5.83
CA SER A 60 -3.32 16.18 -7.22
C SER A 60 -2.02 15.38 -7.34
N ASN A 61 -1.05 15.60 -6.46
CA ASN A 61 0.20 14.83 -6.44
C ASN A 61 -0.06 13.35 -6.11
N LEU A 62 -1.03 13.07 -5.24
CA LEU A 62 -1.44 11.72 -4.89
C LEU A 62 -2.07 11.01 -6.10
N MET A 63 -3.04 11.64 -6.77
CA MET A 63 -3.71 11.09 -7.95
C MET A 63 -2.77 10.92 -9.16
N ARG A 64 -1.72 11.74 -9.26
CA ARG A 64 -0.66 11.59 -10.28
C ARG A 64 0.43 10.59 -9.90
N GLY A 65 0.30 9.95 -8.74
CA GLY A 65 1.21 8.92 -8.26
C GLY A 65 2.63 9.39 -7.93
N LYS A 66 2.80 10.63 -7.45
CA LYS A 66 4.11 11.15 -7.02
C LYS A 66 4.55 10.55 -5.68
N LEU A 67 4.92 9.27 -5.70
CA LEU A 67 5.33 8.45 -4.54
C LEU A 67 6.35 9.11 -3.61
N SER A 68 7.30 9.87 -4.16
CA SER A 68 8.36 10.54 -3.38
C SER A 68 7.83 11.58 -2.38
N ARG A 69 6.58 12.03 -2.54
CA ARG A 69 5.95 13.02 -1.66
C ARG A 69 5.20 12.42 -0.47
N PHE A 70 5.05 11.10 -0.43
CA PHE A 70 4.23 10.44 0.59
C PHE A 70 5.05 9.40 1.34
N SER A 71 5.00 9.47 2.66
CA SER A 71 5.53 8.42 3.53
C SER A 71 4.56 7.23 3.61
N LEU A 72 5.06 6.09 4.07
CA LEU A 72 4.23 4.90 4.27
C LEU A 72 3.07 5.17 5.23
N GLU A 73 3.34 5.89 6.33
CA GLU A 73 2.37 6.22 7.37
C GLU A 73 1.23 7.08 6.81
N ARG A 74 1.54 8.07 5.95
CA ARG A 74 0.51 8.90 5.30
C ARG A 74 -0.38 8.07 4.38
N LEU A 75 0.21 7.16 3.61
CA LEU A 75 -0.56 6.30 2.71
C LEU A 75 -1.48 5.35 3.49
N VAL A 76 -1.02 4.79 4.62
CA VAL A 76 -1.87 4.02 5.52
C VAL A 76 -3.02 4.89 6.06
N ALA A 77 -2.73 6.10 6.55
CA ALA A 77 -3.76 7.00 7.04
C ALA A 77 -4.82 7.34 5.98
N TYR A 78 -4.42 7.51 4.72
CA TYR A 78 -5.35 7.76 3.62
C TYR A 78 -6.22 6.55 3.29
N LEU A 79 -5.67 5.33 3.33
CA LEU A 79 -6.46 4.11 3.16
C LEU A 79 -7.54 4.00 4.25
N LEU A 80 -7.19 4.26 5.51
CA LEU A 80 -8.13 4.27 6.62
C LEU A 80 -9.23 5.33 6.42
N ALA A 81 -8.86 6.55 5.99
CA ALA A 81 -9.82 7.63 5.72
C ALA A 81 -10.75 7.32 4.53
N LEU A 82 -10.29 6.52 3.57
CA LEU A 82 -11.10 6.01 2.45
C LEU A 82 -11.93 4.77 2.83
N GLY A 83 -11.98 4.40 4.12
CA GLY A 83 -12.76 3.27 4.62
C GLY A 83 -12.15 1.90 4.33
N GLY A 84 -10.85 1.83 4.04
CA GLY A 84 -10.11 0.58 3.93
C GLY A 84 -9.54 0.16 5.28
N ASP A 85 -9.53 -1.14 5.57
CA ASP A 85 -8.88 -1.70 6.75
C ASP A 85 -7.45 -2.13 6.43
N VAL A 86 -6.50 -1.77 7.30
CA VAL A 86 -5.09 -2.16 7.18
C VAL A 86 -4.72 -3.08 8.33
N GLU A 87 -4.44 -4.34 8.01
CA GLU A 87 -3.97 -5.33 8.99
C GLU A 87 -2.46 -5.56 8.87
N VAL A 88 -1.76 -5.54 10.00
CA VAL A 88 -0.34 -5.88 10.08
C VAL A 88 -0.18 -7.15 10.90
N ALA A 89 0.18 -8.25 10.25
CA ALA A 89 0.43 -9.53 10.90
C ALA A 89 1.93 -9.79 11.08
N VAL A 90 2.34 -10.10 12.31
CA VAL A 90 3.74 -10.42 12.64
C VAL A 90 3.88 -11.90 12.91
N ARG A 91 4.79 -12.57 12.17
CA ARG A 91 5.15 -13.97 12.38
C ARG A 91 6.59 -14.10 12.85
N TRP A 92 6.77 -14.63 14.06
CA TRP A 92 8.08 -14.95 14.60
C TRP A 92 8.59 -16.29 14.07
N LYS A 93 9.87 -16.35 13.67
CA LYS A 93 10.53 -17.62 13.29
C LYS A 93 10.86 -18.39 14.57
N LYS A 94 10.55 -19.68 14.64
CA LYS A 94 10.98 -20.55 15.75
C LYS A 94 12.45 -20.94 15.56
N GLY A 95 13.30 -20.75 16.57
CA GLY A 95 14.70 -21.23 16.60
C GLY A 95 15.73 -20.21 17.12
N ARG A 96 16.82 -20.69 17.74
CA ARG A 96 17.91 -19.88 18.37
C ARG A 96 18.89 -19.20 17.40
N ALA A 97 18.58 -19.13 16.10
CA ALA A 97 19.48 -18.53 15.12
C ALA A 97 18.79 -17.34 14.42
N CYS A 98 18.99 -16.14 14.96
CA CYS A 98 18.67 -14.87 14.32
C CYS A 98 19.67 -14.56 13.19
N GLY A 99 19.71 -15.39 12.13
CA GLY A 99 20.66 -15.20 11.03
C GLY A 99 20.14 -14.30 9.90
N LYS A 100 18.81 -14.18 9.74
CA LYS A 100 18.19 -13.40 8.67
C LYS A 100 17.07 -12.52 9.21
N PRO A 101 17.03 -11.23 8.84
CA PRO A 101 15.97 -10.31 9.28
C PRO A 101 14.58 -10.83 8.89
N GLY A 102 13.58 -10.39 9.65
CA GLY A 102 12.17 -10.54 9.28
C GLY A 102 11.88 -9.81 7.97
N VAL A 103 10.69 -10.07 7.42
CA VAL A 103 10.26 -9.54 6.13
C VAL A 103 8.87 -8.96 6.29
N LEU A 104 8.67 -7.72 5.85
CA LEU A 104 7.33 -7.18 5.64
C LEU A 104 6.85 -7.57 4.25
N ARG A 105 5.62 -8.11 4.18
CA ARG A 105 4.98 -8.51 2.92
C ARG A 105 3.66 -7.75 2.80
N PHE A 106 3.31 -7.36 1.58
CA PHE A 106 1.98 -6.87 1.27
C PHE A 106 1.10 -8.07 0.90
N ALA A 107 0.04 -8.30 1.66
CA ALA A 107 -0.95 -9.33 1.37
C ALA A 107 -2.27 -8.65 1.03
N GLU A 108 -2.78 -8.86 -0.18
CA GLU A 108 -4.15 -8.48 -0.50
C GLU A 108 -5.07 -9.60 -0.02
N ARG A 109 -5.98 -9.28 0.91
CA ARG A 109 -7.17 -10.10 1.07
C ARG A 109 -8.07 -9.81 -0.13
N ARG A 110 -8.09 -10.72 -1.11
CA ARG A 110 -9.25 -10.80 -2.00
C ARG A 110 -10.44 -11.07 -1.09
N ALA A 111 -11.44 -10.19 -1.10
CA ALA A 111 -12.73 -10.52 -0.53
C ALA A 111 -13.17 -11.84 -1.17
N SER A 112 -13.38 -12.86 -0.34
CA SER A 112 -13.92 -14.13 -0.77
C SER A 112 -15.29 -13.87 -1.41
N LEU A 113 -15.35 -13.70 -2.73
CA LEU A 113 -16.57 -13.84 -3.50
C LEU A 113 -16.93 -15.33 -3.52
N SER A 114 -17.31 -15.85 -2.36
CA SER A 114 -18.01 -17.12 -2.20
C SER A 114 -19.50 -16.80 -2.26
N GLY A 115 -20.14 -17.04 -3.40
CA GLY A 115 -21.59 -16.96 -3.50
C GLY A 115 -22.10 -16.82 -4.92
N LYS A 116 -22.22 -17.95 -5.62
CA LYS A 116 -23.20 -18.25 -6.69
C LYS A 116 -23.35 -17.20 -7.80
N LEU A 117 -22.64 -17.42 -8.90
CA LEU A 117 -23.12 -17.03 -10.24
C LEU A 117 -23.07 -18.29 -11.11
N SER A 118 -24.00 -19.21 -10.87
CA SER A 118 -24.14 -20.45 -11.63
C SER A 118 -25.61 -20.81 -11.84
N ASP A 119 -26.46 -19.81 -12.07
CA ASP A 119 -27.85 -20.01 -12.51
C ASP A 119 -28.32 -18.75 -13.27
N ILE A 120 -27.92 -18.60 -14.54
CA ILE A 120 -28.73 -18.07 -15.66
C ILE A 120 -28.29 -18.79 -16.93
#